data_AF-A0A1E5R5Z7-F1
#
_entry.id   AF-A0A1E5R5Z7-F1
#
_cell.length_a   1.000
_cell.length_b   1.000
_cell.length_c   1.000
_cell.angle_alpha   90.00
_cell.angle_beta   90.00
_cell.angle_gamma   90.00
#
_symmetry.space_group_name_H-M   'P 1'
#
loop_
_entity.id
_entity.type
_entity.pdbx_description
1 polymer ?
#
loop_
_entity_poly.entity_id
_entity_poly.type
_entity_poly.pdbx_seq_one_letter_code
_entity_poly.pdbx_strand_id
1 'polypeptide(L)'
;MSEENQTKPAVGASGRKIIYDKDGKPCRSCNTLLDFQMATGKVPAPVTKDKYREDPPDVERLGNSSWTFIHSLCSKYPEKPSTQDKAEINGFFNVLSRMYPCTWCADDFKKYLKDHPLDNSRQ
;
A
#
# COMPACT_ATOMS: atom_id res chain seq x y z
N MET A 1 43.34 8.13 6.95
CA MET A 1 43.15 8.28 5.49
C MET A 1 41.82 7.61 5.17
N SER A 2 40.76 8.40 5.09
CA SER A 2 39.40 7.89 4.94
C SER A 2 39.08 7.76 3.45
N GLU A 3 39.04 6.53 2.94
CA GLU A 3 38.48 6.21 1.64
C GLU A 3 36.95 6.32 1.74
N GLU A 4 36.39 7.47 1.41
CA GLU A 4 34.95 7.61 1.18
C GLU A 4 34.61 7.06 -0.20
N ASN A 5 34.12 5.81 -0.22
CA ASN A 5 33.52 5.17 -1.38
C ASN A 5 32.15 5.83 -1.68
N GLN A 6 32.16 7.06 -2.21
CA GLN A 6 30.98 7.68 -2.83
C GLN A 6 30.84 7.12 -4.25
N THR A 7 29.95 6.16 -4.42
CA THR A 7 29.57 5.62 -5.72
C THR A 7 29.00 6.76 -6.59
N LYS A 8 29.79 7.23 -7.56
CA LYS A 8 29.40 8.32 -8.47
C LYS A 8 28.10 7.93 -9.21
N PRO A 9 27.10 8.82 -9.31
CA PRO A 9 25.84 8.50 -9.97
C PRO A 9 26.08 8.20 -11.46
N ALA A 10 25.74 6.98 -11.90
CA ALA A 10 25.93 6.56 -13.29
C ALA A 10 24.83 7.10 -14.22
N VAL A 11 23.66 7.43 -13.68
CA VAL A 11 22.47 7.89 -14.40
C VAL A 11 21.94 9.17 -13.74
N GLY A 12 21.66 10.19 -14.53
CA GLY A 12 21.12 11.47 -14.08
C GLY A 12 19.60 11.45 -13.95
N ALA A 13 19.03 12.50 -13.38
CA ALA A 13 17.59 12.62 -13.14
C ALA A 13 16.74 12.53 -14.41
N SER A 14 17.33 12.86 -15.57
CA SER A 14 16.69 12.70 -16.88
C SER A 14 16.65 11.27 -17.41
N GLY A 15 17.23 10.29 -16.68
CA GLY A 15 17.36 8.91 -17.12
C GLY A 15 18.52 8.66 -18.09
N ARG A 16 19.32 9.67 -18.41
CA ARG A 16 20.51 9.55 -19.26
C ARG A 16 21.76 9.25 -18.44
N LYS A 17 22.72 8.56 -19.06
CA LYS A 17 24.03 8.28 -18.46
C LYS A 17 24.79 9.60 -18.21
N ILE A 18 25.33 9.77 -17.00
CA ILE A 18 26.16 10.94 -16.69
C ILE A 18 27.55 10.75 -17.32
N ILE A 19 27.98 11.77 -18.06
CA ILE A 19 29.30 11.81 -18.70
C ILE A 19 30.28 12.50 -17.74
N TYR A 20 31.37 11.81 -17.42
CA TYR A 20 32.45 12.32 -16.58
C TYR A 20 33.68 12.63 -17.44
N ASP A 21 34.36 13.72 -17.11
CA ASP A 21 35.65 14.05 -17.71
C ASP A 21 36.75 13.10 -17.21
N LYS A 22 37.93 13.15 -17.84
CA LYS A 22 39.10 12.36 -17.44
C LYS A 22 39.52 12.63 -15.99
N ASP A 23 39.21 13.82 -15.48
CA ASP A 23 39.44 14.25 -14.09
C ASP A 23 38.39 13.69 -13.10
N GLY A 24 37.43 12.91 -13.58
CA GLY A 24 36.41 12.26 -12.78
C GLY A 24 35.31 13.19 -12.26
N LYS A 25 35.27 14.46 -12.71
CA LYS A 25 34.18 15.42 -12.46
C LYS A 25 33.11 15.31 -13.56
N PRO A 26 31.82 15.59 -13.28
CA PRO A 26 30.80 15.56 -14.31
C PRO A 26 31.06 16.66 -15.36
N CYS A 27 31.01 16.31 -16.65
CA CYS A 27 31.24 17.26 -17.75
C CYS A 27 30.07 18.26 -17.83
N ARG A 28 30.32 19.57 -17.65
CA ARG A 28 29.27 20.60 -17.70
C ARG A 28 28.62 20.73 -19.08
N SER A 29 29.39 20.55 -20.15
CA SER A 29 28.91 20.71 -21.53
C SER A 29 28.23 19.45 -22.08
N CYS A 30 28.50 18.28 -21.47
CA CYS A 30 28.05 16.99 -21.98
C CYS A 30 26.78 16.48 -21.26
N ASN A 31 26.45 17.05 -20.10
CA ASN A 31 25.27 16.71 -19.31
C ASN A 31 24.27 17.86 -19.37
N THR A 32 22.98 17.58 -19.18
CA THR A 32 22.03 18.68 -18.99
C THR A 32 22.19 19.31 -17.62
N LEU A 33 21.69 20.53 -17.47
CA LEU A 33 21.79 21.31 -16.24
C LEU A 33 21.29 20.52 -15.02
N LEU A 34 20.17 19.80 -15.17
CA LEU A 34 19.58 18.99 -14.11
C LEU A 34 20.47 17.80 -13.72
N ASP A 35 20.98 17.05 -14.70
CA ASP A 35 21.87 15.91 -14.44
C ASP A 35 23.21 16.35 -13.83
N PHE A 36 23.73 17.50 -14.28
CA PHE A 36 24.95 18.09 -13.74
C PHE A 36 24.78 18.58 -12.30
N GLN A 37 23.67 19.25 -11.99
CA GLN A 37 23.35 19.68 -10.62
C GLN A 37 23.14 18.49 -9.67
N MET A 38 22.54 17.41 -10.16
CA MET A 38 22.41 16.15 -9.41
C MET A 38 23.78 15.49 -9.17
N ALA A 39 24.61 15.36 -10.21
CA ALA A 39 25.95 14.76 -10.11
C ALA A 39 26.91 15.55 -9.20
N THR A 40 26.66 16.84 -9.02
CA THR A 40 27.42 17.73 -8.12
C THR A 40 26.80 17.87 -6.72
N GLY A 41 25.73 17.13 -6.42
CA GLY A 41 25.07 17.11 -5.11
C GLY A 41 24.27 18.37 -4.78
N LYS A 42 24.06 19.28 -5.74
CA LYS A 42 23.26 20.51 -5.54
C LYS A 42 21.76 20.24 -5.57
N VAL A 43 21.34 19.16 -6.22
CA VAL A 43 19.95 18.73 -6.30
C VAL A 43 19.89 17.27 -5.85
N PRO A 44 18.95 16.88 -4.96
CA PRO A 44 18.80 15.49 -4.56
C PRO A 44 18.46 14.63 -5.77
N ALA A 45 18.97 13.39 -5.79
CA ALA A 45 18.53 12.41 -6.77
C ALA A 45 16.99 12.30 -6.75
N PRO A 46 16.31 12.20 -7.90
CA PRO A 46 14.89 11.94 -7.89
C PRO A 46 14.66 10.63 -7.15
N VAL A 47 13.89 10.70 -6.06
CA VAL A 47 13.40 9.51 -5.38
C VAL A 47 12.61 8.76 -6.44
N THR A 48 13.15 7.63 -6.90
CA THR A 48 12.39 6.68 -7.70
C THR A 48 11.18 6.31 -6.85
N LYS A 49 10.02 6.92 -7.10
CA LYS A 49 8.78 6.46 -6.49
C LYS A 49 8.63 5.03 -6.97
N ASP A 50 8.89 4.12 -6.06
CA ASP A 50 8.67 2.71 -6.28
C ASP A 50 7.20 2.59 -6.67
N LYS A 51 6.93 2.22 -7.94
CA LYS A 51 5.56 2.17 -8.49
C LYS A 51 4.67 1.20 -7.71
N TYR A 52 5.28 0.38 -6.85
CA TYR A 52 4.65 -0.65 -6.05
C TYR A 52 4.46 -0.25 -4.58
N ARG A 53 5.00 0.91 -4.14
CA ARG A 53 4.69 1.45 -2.81
C ARG A 53 3.42 2.29 -2.89
N GLU A 54 2.28 1.62 -2.92
CA GLU A 54 1.01 2.27 -2.57
C GLU A 54 0.95 2.47 -1.05
N ASP A 55 0.54 3.66 -0.63
CA ASP A 55 0.24 3.94 0.76
C ASP A 55 -0.96 3.09 1.23
N PRO A 56 -1.04 2.75 2.53
CA PRO A 56 -2.23 2.09 3.09
C PRO A 56 -3.51 2.85 2.74
N PRO A 57 -4.64 2.15 2.51
CA PRO A 57 -5.89 2.79 2.13
C PRO A 57 -6.42 3.69 3.25
N ASP A 58 -7.12 4.76 2.86
CA ASP A 58 -7.94 5.55 3.78
C ASP A 58 -9.22 4.80 4.19
N VAL A 59 -10.02 5.42 5.07
CA VAL A 59 -11.24 4.81 5.59
C VAL A 59 -12.29 4.51 4.52
N GLU A 60 -12.34 5.32 3.45
CA GLU A 60 -13.33 5.16 2.39
C GLU A 60 -12.95 4.00 1.47
N ARG A 61 -11.71 3.96 0.98
CA ARG A 61 -11.20 2.87 0.15
C ARG A 61 -11.24 1.55 0.92
N LEU A 62 -10.83 1.56 2.19
CA LEU A 62 -10.90 0.38 3.05
C LEU A 62 -12.36 -0.08 3.25
N GLY A 63 -13.27 0.84 3.54
CA GLY A 63 -14.70 0.57 3.72
C GLY A 63 -15.33 -0.07 2.49
N ASN A 64 -15.16 0.55 1.33
CA ASN A 64 -15.70 0.07 0.06
C ASN A 64 -15.15 -1.30 -0.33
N SER A 65 -13.84 -1.54 -0.17
CA SER A 65 -13.24 -2.85 -0.41
C SER A 65 -13.76 -3.91 0.55
N SER A 66 -13.97 -3.56 1.82
CA SER A 66 -14.49 -4.47 2.84
C SER A 66 -15.94 -4.87 2.53
N TRP A 67 -16.81 -3.91 2.20
CA TRP A 67 -18.19 -4.18 1.82
C TRP A 67 -18.29 -5.02 0.54
N THR A 68 -17.43 -4.76 -0.45
CA THR A 68 -17.36 -5.57 -1.67
C THR A 68 -17.05 -7.03 -1.34
N PHE A 69 -16.07 -7.27 -0.47
CA PHE A 69 -15.75 -8.62 -0.01
C PHE A 69 -16.91 -9.26 0.76
N ILE A 70 -17.49 -8.56 1.74
CA ILE A 70 -18.59 -9.05 2.57
C ILE A 70 -19.80 -9.45 1.71
N HIS A 71 -20.22 -8.57 0.79
CA HIS A 71 -21.34 -8.89 -0.10
C HIS A 71 -21.03 -10.05 -1.03
N SER A 72 -19.79 -10.16 -1.52
CA SER A 72 -19.37 -11.29 -2.34
C SER A 72 -19.38 -12.60 -1.54
N LEU A 73 -18.89 -12.59 -0.30
CA LEU A 73 -18.92 -13.72 0.62
C LEU A 73 -20.37 -14.15 0.90
N CYS A 74 -21.24 -13.22 1.29
CA CYS A 74 -22.65 -13.50 1.56
C CYS A 74 -23.41 -13.96 0.31
N SER A 75 -23.04 -13.50 -0.90
CA SER A 75 -23.64 -13.98 -2.16
C SER A 75 -23.34 -15.46 -2.44
N LYS A 76 -22.26 -16.00 -1.87
CA LYS A 76 -21.84 -17.39 -2.00
C LYS A 76 -22.21 -18.24 -0.80
N TYR A 77 -22.85 -17.66 0.21
CA TYR A 77 -23.34 -18.42 1.36
C TYR A 77 -24.39 -19.44 0.89
N PRO A 78 -24.30 -20.73 1.29
CA PRO A 78 -25.18 -21.76 0.78
C PRO A 78 -26.66 -21.47 1.05
N GLU A 79 -27.54 -21.89 0.14
CA GLU A 79 -29.01 -21.84 0.38
C GLU A 79 -29.41 -22.71 1.56
N LYS A 80 -28.78 -23.87 1.73
CA LYS A 80 -28.98 -24.80 2.84
C LYS A 80 -27.69 -24.92 3.66
N PRO A 81 -27.40 -23.95 4.53
CA PRO A 81 -26.15 -23.93 5.29
C PRO A 81 -26.13 -25.03 6.35
N SER A 82 -25.01 -25.74 6.44
CA SER A 82 -24.73 -26.69 7.51
C SER A 82 -24.53 -25.98 8.84
N THR A 83 -24.53 -26.74 9.95
CA THR A 83 -24.18 -26.20 11.27
C THR A 83 -22.78 -25.59 11.27
N GLN A 84 -21.86 -26.16 10.50
CA GLN A 84 -20.50 -25.64 10.37
C GLN A 84 -20.50 -24.31 9.62
N ASP A 85 -21.20 -24.19 8.49
CA ASP A 85 -21.29 -22.93 7.73
C ASP A 85 -21.86 -21.79 8.59
N LYS A 86 -22.86 -22.11 9.43
CA LYS A 86 -23.45 -21.17 10.39
C LYS A 86 -22.45 -20.75 11.46
N ALA A 87 -21.65 -21.67 11.99
CA ALA A 87 -20.63 -21.36 12.98
C ALA A 87 -19.51 -20.50 12.37
N GLU A 88 -19.08 -20.83 11.15
CA GLU A 88 -18.01 -20.13 10.43
C GLU A 88 -18.40 -18.70 10.07
N ILE A 89 -19.60 -18.47 9.52
CA ILE A 89 -20.03 -17.13 9.16
C ILE A 89 -20.17 -16.24 10.41
N ASN A 90 -20.70 -16.77 11.51
CA ASN A 90 -20.75 -16.06 12.79
C ASN A 90 -19.34 -15.76 13.33
N GLY A 91 -18.45 -16.74 13.28
CA GLY A 91 -17.05 -16.58 13.68
C GLY A 91 -16.35 -15.50 12.88
N PHE A 92 -16.53 -15.50 11.55
CA PHE A 92 -15.97 -14.50 10.66
C PHE A 92 -16.38 -13.08 11.05
N PHE A 93 -17.69 -12.80 11.19
CA PHE A 93 -18.16 -11.45 11.54
C PHE A 93 -17.77 -11.04 12.98
N ASN A 94 -17.67 -11.98 13.91
CA ASN A 94 -17.15 -11.71 15.27
C ASN A 94 -15.64 -11.39 15.28
N VAL A 95 -14.86 -11.96 14.37
CA VAL A 95 -13.44 -11.61 14.20
C VAL A 95 -13.33 -10.26 13.49
N LEU A 96 -14.08 -10.06 12.41
CA LEU A 96 -14.09 -8.83 11.63
C LEU A 96 -14.41 -7.63 12.52
N SER A 97 -15.45 -7.70 13.35
CA SER A 97 -15.83 -6.62 14.27
C SER A 97 -14.80 -6.29 15.36
N ARG A 98 -13.83 -7.18 15.64
CA ARG A 98 -12.75 -6.91 16.61
C ARG A 98 -11.44 -6.48 15.96
N MET A 99 -11.20 -6.91 14.72
CA MET A 99 -9.93 -6.73 14.01
C MET A 99 -10.01 -5.68 12.90
N TYR A 100 -11.16 -5.03 12.70
CA TYR A 100 -11.32 -4.02 11.67
C TYR A 100 -10.36 -2.83 11.92
N PRO A 101 -9.53 -2.40 10.95
CA PRO A 101 -8.45 -1.42 11.18
C PRO A 101 -8.90 -0.02 11.61
N CYS A 102 -10.18 0.32 11.45
CA CYS A 102 -10.77 1.55 11.96
C CYS A 102 -11.43 1.29 13.33
N THR A 103 -10.89 1.87 14.41
CA THR A 103 -11.30 1.56 15.79
C THR A 103 -12.77 1.89 16.08
N TRP A 104 -13.22 3.10 15.73
CA TRP A 104 -14.62 3.50 15.98
C TRP A 104 -15.60 2.73 15.08
N CYS A 105 -15.20 2.45 13.84
CA CYS A 105 -15.99 1.61 12.94
C CYS A 105 -16.13 0.18 13.50
N ALA A 106 -15.06 -0.38 14.07
CA ALA A 106 -15.06 -1.70 14.69
C ALA A 106 -16.00 -1.76 15.90
N ASP A 107 -15.91 -0.78 16.79
CA ASP A 107 -16.75 -0.69 17.99
C ASP A 107 -18.25 -0.54 17.64
N ASP A 108 -18.57 0.33 16.68
CA ASP A 108 -19.93 0.50 16.20
C ASP A 108 -20.45 -0.77 15.53
N PHE A 109 -19.64 -1.43 14.70
CA PHE A 109 -20.04 -2.67 14.03
C PHE A 109 -20.23 -3.82 15.03
N LYS A 110 -19.37 -3.92 16.05
CA LYS A 110 -19.51 -4.88 17.14
C LYS A 110 -20.80 -4.65 17.92
N LYS A 111 -21.13 -3.40 18.23
CA LYS A 111 -22.40 -3.04 18.87
C LYS A 111 -23.58 -3.42 17.98
N TYR A 112 -23.50 -3.08 16.69
CA TYR A 112 -24.54 -3.42 15.72
C TYR A 112 -24.80 -4.93 15.67
N LEU A 113 -23.76 -5.77 15.60
CA LEU A 113 -23.92 -7.24 15.60
C LEU A 113 -24.51 -7.79 16.89
N LYS A 114 -24.29 -7.12 18.04
CA LYS A 114 -24.90 -7.50 19.31
C LYS A 114 -26.41 -7.22 19.32
N ASP A 115 -26.80 -6.05 18.80
CA ASP A 115 -28.19 -5.61 18.75
C ASP A 115 -28.95 -6.27 17.58
N HIS A 116 -28.24 -6.68 16.53
CA HIS A 116 -28.73 -7.31 15.32
C HIS A 116 -27.91 -8.57 15.00
N PRO A 117 -28.16 -9.69 15.71
CA PRO A 117 -27.48 -10.95 15.42
C PRO A 117 -27.75 -11.39 13.97
N LEU A 118 -26.77 -12.06 13.37
CA LEU A 118 -26.86 -12.49 11.98
C LEU A 118 -28.01 -13.48 11.79
N ASP A 119 -28.91 -13.15 10.86
CA ASP A 119 -29.85 -14.12 10.33
C ASP A 119 -29.16 -14.96 9.25
N ASN A 120 -28.66 -16.12 9.65
CA ASN A 120 -28.06 -17.12 8.77
C ASN A 120 -28.95 -18.36 8.62
N SER A 121 -30.26 -18.19 8.81
CA SER A 121 -31.23 -19.27 8.82
C SER A 121 -31.75 -19.68 7.43
N ARG A 122 -31.33 -18.97 6.37
CA ARG A 122 -32.04 -18.86 5.08
C ARG A 122 -32.88 -20.11 4.71
N GLN A 123 -34.17 -19.80 4.53
CA GLN A 123 -35.36 -20.66 4.39
C GLN A 123 -35.29 -21.66 3.24
#